data_AF-A0A9W9N832-F1
#
_entry.id   AF-A0A9W9N832-F1
#
_cell.length_a   1.000
_cell.length_b   1.000
_cell.length_c   1.000
_cell.angle_alpha   90.00
_cell.angle_beta   90.00
_cell.angle_gamma   90.00
#
_symmetry.space_group_name_H-M   'P 1'
#
loop_
_entity.id
_entity.type
_entity.pdbx_description
1 polymer ?
#
loop_
_entity_poly.entity_id
_entity_poly.type
_entity_poly.pdbx_seq_one_letter_code
_entity_poly.pdbx_strand_id
1 'polypeptide(L)'
;MDPSNGSNSGSFTDTATSNFKLIYREKVAHGVLMIVAFVILFPSAALYLRLGRSSNTVAIHGGLQIFALAVAIAGFGLGISLANKFGLLTHYHPIIGIVVVAGLAIFQPAMGLLQHRYFRRSGGKSIFAYLHRWFGRAMLALGIINVGLGFHLVREVYPSDAPWGATIAVSVVIGIVGISYILVVALTVRA
;
A
#
# COMPACT_ATOMS: atom_id res chain seq x y z
N MET A 1 -35.36 10.90 52.99
CA MET A 1 -34.66 11.41 51.79
C MET A 1 -33.35 10.67 51.73
N ASP A 2 -33.22 9.70 50.84
CA ASP A 2 -31.96 8.98 50.59
C ASP A 2 -31.47 9.38 49.19
N PRO A 3 -30.20 9.81 49.03
CA PRO A 3 -29.71 10.25 47.74
C PRO A 3 -29.35 9.02 46.88
N SER A 4 -29.80 9.09 45.63
CA SER A 4 -29.50 8.18 44.53
C SER A 4 -28.00 7.96 44.34
N ASN A 5 -27.53 6.73 44.55
CA ASN A 5 -26.22 6.29 44.06
C ASN A 5 -26.37 5.73 42.65
N GLY A 6 -26.46 6.63 41.66
CA GLY A 6 -26.52 6.30 40.25
C GLY A 6 -25.18 5.75 39.76
N SER A 7 -25.14 4.45 39.48
CA SER A 7 -24.01 3.73 38.92
C SER A 7 -23.68 4.20 37.50
N ASN A 8 -22.80 5.19 37.38
CA ASN A 8 -22.25 5.71 36.11
C ASN A 8 -21.14 4.81 35.50
N SER A 9 -20.95 3.60 36.02
CA SER A 9 -19.88 2.69 35.60
C SER A 9 -20.14 2.05 34.23
N GLY A 10 -21.39 1.92 33.76
CA GLY A 10 -21.71 1.29 32.47
C GLY A 10 -21.29 2.09 31.23
N SER A 11 -21.43 3.42 31.26
CA SER A 11 -21.18 4.26 30.07
C SER A 11 -19.68 4.41 29.73
N PHE A 12 -18.81 4.36 30.74
CA PHE A 12 -17.36 4.49 30.56
C PHE A 12 -16.73 3.21 29.96
N THR A 13 -17.14 2.03 30.43
CA THR A 13 -16.65 0.74 29.91
C THR A 13 -17.09 0.49 28.48
N ASP A 14 -18.31 0.88 28.10
CA ASP A 14 -18.81 0.75 26.72
C ASP A 14 -18.06 1.66 25.75
N THR A 15 -17.77 2.90 26.18
CA THR A 15 -17.01 3.87 25.38
C THR A 15 -15.55 3.43 25.20
N ALA A 16 -14.89 2.93 26.25
CA ALA A 16 -13.53 2.42 26.13
C ALA A 16 -13.46 1.19 25.20
N THR A 17 -14.36 0.22 25.40
CA THR A 17 -14.41 -1.03 24.61
C THR A 17 -14.67 -0.76 23.12
N SER A 18 -15.60 0.15 22.81
CA SER A 18 -15.88 0.55 21.42
C SER A 18 -14.69 1.24 20.75
N ASN A 19 -13.96 2.10 21.46
CA ASN A 19 -12.75 2.73 20.96
C ASN A 19 -11.62 1.72 20.67
N PHE A 20 -11.38 0.74 21.56
CA PHE A 20 -10.41 -0.32 21.29
C PHE A 20 -10.76 -1.13 20.05
N LYS A 21 -12.04 -1.49 19.88
CA LYS A 21 -12.52 -2.20 18.70
C LYS A 21 -12.34 -1.38 17.43
N LEU A 22 -12.59 -0.07 17.47
CA LEU A 22 -12.39 0.83 16.33
C LEU A 22 -10.91 0.89 15.93
N ILE A 23 -10.02 1.12 16.88
CA ILE A 23 -8.56 1.16 16.65
C ILE A 23 -8.06 -0.16 16.04
N TYR A 24 -8.50 -1.29 16.59
CA TYR A 24 -8.14 -2.60 16.05
C TYR A 24 -8.59 -2.77 14.60
N ARG A 25 -9.83 -2.36 14.28
CA ARG A 25 -10.36 -2.41 12.90
C ARG A 25 -9.60 -1.48 11.96
N GLU A 26 -9.23 -0.28 12.39
CA GLU A 26 -8.40 0.65 11.61
C GLU A 26 -7.02 0.05 11.32
N LYS A 27 -6.36 -0.54 12.35
CA LYS A 27 -5.06 -1.22 12.19
C LYS A 27 -5.12 -2.34 11.15
N VAL A 28 -6.12 -3.22 11.27
CA VAL A 28 -6.33 -4.33 10.32
C VAL A 28 -6.66 -3.81 8.93
N ALA A 29 -7.57 -2.84 8.80
CA ALA A 29 -7.94 -2.26 7.52
C ALA A 29 -6.76 -1.59 6.82
N HIS A 30 -5.95 -0.80 7.55
CA HIS A 30 -4.70 -0.23 7.04
C HIS A 30 -3.78 -1.33 6.48
N GLY A 31 -3.48 -2.35 7.28
CA GLY A 31 -2.59 -3.45 6.87
C GLY A 31 -3.10 -4.17 5.63
N VAL A 32 -4.37 -4.58 5.62
CA VAL A 32 -4.99 -5.30 4.49
C VAL A 32 -4.98 -4.46 3.22
N LEU A 33 -5.41 -3.19 3.29
CA LEU A 33 -5.43 -2.30 2.12
C LEU A 33 -4.02 -2.10 1.54
N MET A 34 -3.02 -1.89 2.39
CA MET A 34 -1.63 -1.71 1.96
C MET A 34 -1.05 -2.99 1.35
N ILE A 35 -1.30 -4.16 1.94
CA ILE A 35 -0.87 -5.45 1.38
C ILE A 35 -1.53 -5.70 0.03
N VAL A 36 -2.85 -5.52 -0.07
CA VAL A 36 -3.59 -5.72 -1.34
C VAL A 36 -3.06 -4.77 -2.41
N ALA A 37 -2.84 -3.50 -2.10
CA ALA A 37 -2.32 -2.53 -3.05
C ALA A 37 -0.90 -2.88 -3.53
N PHE A 38 0.04 -3.09 -2.61
CA PHE A 38 1.48 -3.23 -2.94
C PHE A 38 1.89 -4.63 -3.37
N VAL A 39 1.22 -5.66 -2.87
CA VAL A 39 1.58 -7.06 -3.17
C VAL A 39 0.78 -7.60 -4.34
N ILE A 40 -0.45 -7.13 -4.56
CA ILE A 40 -1.34 -7.71 -5.57
C ILE A 40 -1.65 -6.72 -6.71
N LEU A 41 -2.22 -5.56 -6.39
CA LEU A 41 -2.75 -4.65 -7.42
C LEU A 41 -1.64 -3.96 -8.24
N PHE A 42 -0.63 -3.38 -7.60
CA PHE A 42 0.45 -2.72 -8.33
C PHE A 42 1.29 -3.71 -9.18
N PRO A 43 1.71 -4.88 -8.67
CA PRO A 43 2.41 -5.87 -9.50
C PRO A 43 1.54 -6.40 -10.65
N SER A 44 0.26 -6.70 -10.42
CA SER A 44 -0.64 -7.16 -11.49
C SER A 44 -0.87 -6.11 -12.57
N ALA A 45 -1.06 -4.84 -12.20
CA ALA A 45 -1.17 -3.74 -13.15
C ALA A 45 0.10 -3.61 -14.02
N ALA A 46 1.28 -3.78 -13.43
CA ALA A 46 2.56 -3.77 -14.15
C ALA A 46 2.76 -4.99 -15.07
N LEU A 47 2.28 -6.17 -14.68
CA LEU A 47 2.34 -7.39 -15.50
C LEU A 47 1.36 -7.34 -16.68
N TYR A 48 0.19 -6.73 -16.49
CA TYR A 48 -0.80 -6.59 -17.56
C TYR A 48 -0.24 -5.87 -18.80
N LEU A 49 0.58 -4.83 -18.61
CA LEU A 49 1.24 -4.11 -19.71
C LEU A 49 2.19 -4.99 -20.54
N ARG A 50 2.65 -6.10 -19.95
CA ARG A 50 3.65 -7.01 -20.53
C ARG A 50 3.02 -8.23 -21.21
N LEU A 51 1.82 -8.61 -20.78
CA LEU A 51 1.07 -9.74 -21.32
C LEU A 51 -0.06 -9.31 -22.26
N GLY A 52 -0.58 -8.10 -22.08
CA GLY A 52 -1.65 -7.53 -22.89
C GLY A 52 -1.23 -7.32 -24.34
N ARG A 53 -2.00 -7.92 -25.26
CA ARG A 53 -1.82 -7.79 -26.72
C ARG A 53 -2.85 -6.86 -27.38
N SER A 54 -3.67 -6.18 -26.59
CA SER A 54 -4.76 -5.32 -27.07
C SER A 54 -4.31 -3.88 -27.30
N SER A 55 -4.96 -3.16 -28.23
CA SER A 55 -4.80 -1.71 -28.42
C SER A 55 -5.13 -0.90 -27.17
N ASN A 56 -5.97 -1.44 -26.28
CA ASN A 56 -6.40 -0.78 -25.05
C ASN A 56 -5.49 -1.06 -23.84
N THR A 57 -4.36 -1.76 -24.05
CA THR A 57 -3.49 -2.21 -22.94
C THR A 57 -3.02 -1.06 -22.05
N VAL A 58 -2.67 0.09 -22.64
CA VAL A 58 -2.20 1.28 -21.89
C VAL A 58 -3.33 1.91 -21.07
N ALA A 59 -4.55 1.97 -21.61
CA ALA A 59 -5.70 2.52 -20.91
C ALA A 59 -6.10 1.67 -19.70
N ILE A 60 -6.13 0.34 -19.89
CA ILE A 60 -6.42 -0.62 -18.82
C ILE A 60 -5.33 -0.58 -17.75
N HIS A 61 -4.05 -0.51 -18.15
CA HIS A 61 -2.94 -0.31 -17.21
C HIS A 61 -3.13 0.96 -16.38
N GLY A 62 -3.44 2.10 -17.02
CA GLY A 62 -3.71 3.35 -16.33
C GLY A 62 -4.88 3.25 -15.35
N GLY A 63 -5.98 2.61 -15.75
CA GLY A 63 -7.15 2.38 -14.89
C GLY A 63 -6.81 1.53 -13.66
N LEU A 64 -6.11 0.40 -13.86
CA LEU A 64 -5.67 -0.46 -12.76
C LEU A 64 -4.69 0.26 -11.82
N GLN A 65 -3.80 1.10 -12.35
CA GLN A 65 -2.89 1.91 -11.55
C GLN A 65 -3.61 2.95 -10.69
N ILE A 66 -4.60 3.66 -11.25
CA ILE A 66 -5.40 4.62 -10.50
C ILE A 66 -6.21 3.91 -9.41
N PHE A 67 -6.78 2.74 -9.71
CA PHE A 67 -7.48 1.94 -8.73
C PHE A 67 -6.57 1.47 -7.58
N ALA A 68 -5.40 0.91 -7.91
CA ALA A 68 -4.39 0.50 -6.94
C ALA A 68 -3.93 1.67 -6.06
N LEU A 69 -3.73 2.84 -6.66
CA LEU A 69 -3.36 4.07 -5.95
C LEU A 69 -4.48 4.54 -5.02
N ALA A 70 -5.75 4.47 -5.43
CA ALA A 70 -6.87 4.82 -4.57
C ALA A 70 -6.95 3.93 -3.32
N VAL A 71 -6.76 2.61 -3.49
CA VAL A 71 -6.68 1.64 -2.38
C VAL A 71 -5.50 1.97 -1.47
N ALA A 72 -4.33 2.29 -2.04
CA ALA A 72 -3.14 2.67 -1.28
C ALA A 72 -3.33 3.98 -0.50
N ILE A 73 -3.98 4.99 -1.07
CA ILE A 73 -4.29 6.26 -0.39
C ILE A 73 -5.26 6.04 0.76
N ALA A 74 -6.30 5.20 0.58
CA ALA A 74 -7.22 4.85 1.65
C ALA A 74 -6.51 4.15 2.81
N GLY A 75 -5.67 3.15 2.50
CA GLY A 75 -4.82 2.49 3.49
C GLY A 75 -3.88 3.47 4.20
N PHE A 76 -3.20 4.31 3.45
CA PHE A 76 -2.28 5.34 3.96
C PHE A 76 -2.97 6.33 4.90
N GLY A 77 -4.18 6.80 4.55
CA GLY A 77 -4.96 7.70 5.41
C GLY A 77 -5.28 7.10 6.77
N LEU A 78 -5.65 5.82 6.82
CA LEU A 78 -5.82 5.08 8.08
C LEU A 78 -4.49 4.97 8.85
N GLY A 79 -3.38 4.73 8.16
CA GLY A 79 -2.05 4.67 8.75
C GLY A 79 -1.62 6.00 9.40
N ILE A 80 -1.86 7.12 8.73
CA ILE A 80 -1.59 8.47 9.27
C ILE A 80 -2.49 8.78 10.47
N SER A 81 -3.77 8.40 10.41
CA SER A 81 -4.69 8.52 11.55
C SER A 81 -4.16 7.77 12.77
N LEU A 82 -3.77 6.50 12.60
CA LEU A 82 -3.18 5.68 13.67
C LEU A 82 -1.86 6.25 14.18
N ALA A 83 -0.96 6.65 13.28
CA ALA A 83 0.34 7.20 13.65
C ALA A 83 0.20 8.51 14.45
N ASN A 84 -0.79 9.36 14.14
CA ASN A 84 -1.10 10.54 14.94
C ASN A 84 -1.66 10.16 16.32
N LYS A 85 -2.62 9.23 16.38
CA LYS A 85 -3.23 8.77 17.65
C LYS A 85 -2.18 8.22 18.64
N PHE A 86 -1.12 7.60 18.12
CA PHE A 86 -0.08 6.95 18.92
C PHE A 86 1.27 7.69 18.95
N GLY A 87 1.38 8.86 18.31
CA GLY A 87 2.62 9.62 18.26
C GLY A 87 3.77 8.92 17.50
N LEU A 88 3.46 8.06 16.52
CA LEU A 88 4.41 7.20 15.84
C LEU A 88 4.96 7.78 14.51
N LEU A 89 4.59 9.01 14.14
CA LEU A 89 4.94 9.58 12.83
C LEU A 89 6.45 9.65 12.53
N THR A 90 7.29 9.69 13.56
CA THR A 90 8.75 9.74 13.45
C THR A 90 9.41 8.37 13.33
N HIS A 91 8.65 7.28 13.39
CA HIS A 91 9.18 5.93 13.16
C HIS A 91 9.49 5.71 11.67
N TYR A 92 10.41 4.79 11.40
CA TYR A 92 10.84 4.48 10.03
C TYR A 92 9.68 4.04 9.12
N HIS A 93 8.73 3.25 9.63
CA HIS A 93 7.61 2.74 8.84
C HIS A 93 6.68 3.86 8.31
N PRO A 94 6.17 4.79 9.15
CA PRO A 94 5.41 5.94 8.65
C PRO A 94 6.21 6.85 7.72
N ILE A 95 7.48 7.15 8.03
CA ILE A 95 8.32 8.02 7.17
C ILE A 95 8.49 7.40 5.78
N ILE A 96 8.86 6.13 5.70
CA ILE A 96 9.02 5.41 4.42
C ILE A 96 7.66 5.33 3.71
N GLY A 97 6.58 5.05 4.43
CA GLY A 97 5.22 5.02 3.89
C GLY A 97 4.80 6.32 3.24
N ILE A 98 5.07 7.47 3.89
CA ILE A 98 4.80 8.81 3.35
C ILE A 98 5.57 9.02 2.04
N VAL A 99 6.87 8.73 2.03
CA VAL A 99 7.72 8.90 0.84
C VAL A 99 7.23 8.03 -0.32
N VAL A 100 6.92 6.76 -0.06
CA VAL A 100 6.46 5.81 -1.08
C VAL A 100 5.10 6.23 -1.64
N VAL A 101 4.11 6.50 -0.79
CA VAL A 101 2.75 6.82 -1.25
C VAL A 101 2.72 8.18 -1.94
N ALA A 102 3.38 9.21 -1.40
CA ALA A 102 3.47 10.51 -2.05
C ALA A 102 4.21 10.41 -3.40
N GLY A 103 5.30 9.63 -3.44
CA GLY A 103 6.06 9.41 -4.67
C GLY A 103 5.24 8.73 -5.75
N LEU A 104 4.48 7.69 -5.40
CA LEU A 104 3.55 7.00 -6.29
C LEU A 104 2.34 7.87 -6.67
N ALA A 105 1.85 8.73 -5.79
CA ALA A 105 0.69 9.57 -6.09
C ALA A 105 1.01 10.71 -7.06
N ILE A 106 2.22 11.28 -6.96
CA ILE A 106 2.60 12.48 -7.71
C ILE A 106 3.43 12.11 -8.93
N PHE A 107 4.59 11.46 -8.72
CA PHE A 107 5.57 11.30 -9.79
C PHE A 107 5.17 10.23 -10.80
N GLN A 108 4.55 9.13 -10.36
CA GLN A 108 4.17 8.03 -11.27
C GLN A 108 3.12 8.47 -12.31
N PRO A 109 1.96 9.07 -11.94
CA PRO A 109 0.99 9.57 -12.92
C PRO A 109 1.56 10.66 -13.82
N ALA A 110 2.35 11.58 -13.25
CA ALA A 110 2.97 12.66 -14.02
C ALA A 110 3.89 12.10 -15.12
N MET A 111 4.82 11.21 -14.78
CA MET A 111 5.72 10.60 -15.75
C MET A 111 4.98 9.69 -16.75
N GLY A 112 3.95 8.97 -16.31
CA GLY A 112 3.11 8.15 -17.18
C GLY A 112 2.38 8.99 -18.23
N LEU A 113 1.80 10.12 -17.82
CA LEU A 113 1.12 11.05 -18.72
C LEU A 113 2.09 11.74 -19.69
N LEU A 114 3.25 12.17 -19.21
CA LEU A 114 4.30 12.77 -20.04
C LEU A 114 4.78 11.78 -21.11
N GLN A 115 5.04 10.53 -20.72
CA GLN A 115 5.40 9.48 -21.67
C GLN A 115 4.28 9.19 -22.67
N HIS A 116 3.03 9.10 -22.24
CA HIS A 116 1.90 8.87 -23.14
C HIS A 116 1.74 9.99 -24.17
N ARG A 117 1.89 11.26 -23.74
CA ARG A 117 1.88 12.42 -24.65
C ARG A 117 3.05 12.39 -25.64
N TYR A 118 4.24 12.01 -25.18
CA TYR A 118 5.41 11.88 -26.05
C TYR A 118 5.24 10.76 -27.09
N PHE A 119 4.73 9.61 -26.67
CA PHE A 119 4.46 8.47 -27.56
C PHE A 119 3.45 8.84 -28.65
N ARG A 120 2.38 9.57 -28.33
CA ARG A 120 1.41 10.05 -29.33
C ARG A 120 2.00 11.00 -30.37
N ARG A 121 3.09 11.70 -30.06
CA ARG A 121 3.75 12.64 -30.98
C ARG A 121 4.87 12.01 -31.81
N SER A 122 5.65 11.11 -31.21
CA SER A 122 6.90 10.60 -31.77
C SER A 122 6.89 9.11 -32.11
N GLY A 123 5.88 8.36 -31.65
CA GLY A 123 5.85 6.89 -31.69
C GLY A 123 6.90 6.21 -30.80
N GLY A 124 7.72 6.98 -30.07
CA GLY A 124 8.90 6.49 -29.35
C GLY A 124 8.78 6.46 -27.83
N LYS A 125 9.82 5.92 -27.18
CA LYS A 125 10.00 5.94 -25.72
C LYS A 125 10.83 7.17 -25.35
N SER A 126 10.30 8.05 -24.49
CA SER A 126 11.08 9.15 -23.92
C SER A 126 11.87 8.70 -22.69
N ILE A 127 12.75 9.58 -22.19
CA ILE A 127 13.41 9.41 -20.89
C ILE A 127 12.41 9.18 -19.75
N PHE A 128 11.22 9.78 -19.82
CA PHE A 128 10.15 9.60 -18.84
C PHE A 128 9.63 8.15 -18.80
N ALA A 129 9.73 7.39 -19.89
CA ALA A 129 9.38 5.97 -19.90
C ALA A 129 10.31 5.15 -19.01
N TYR A 130 11.61 5.45 -19.06
CA TYR A 130 12.63 4.75 -18.28
C TYR A 130 12.54 5.15 -16.80
N LEU A 131 12.41 6.45 -16.53
CA LEU A 131 12.23 6.97 -15.18
C LEU A 131 10.95 6.42 -14.54
N HIS A 132 9.80 6.47 -15.24
CA HIS A 132 8.54 5.90 -14.76
C HIS A 132 8.70 4.43 -14.36
N ARG A 133 9.33 3.62 -15.22
CA ARG A 133 9.53 2.19 -14.99
C ARG A 133 10.44 1.90 -13.79
N TRP A 134 11.61 2.52 -13.73
CA TRP A 134 12.59 2.23 -12.67
C TRP A 134 12.18 2.84 -11.33
N PHE A 135 11.64 4.07 -11.34
CA PHE A 135 11.09 4.69 -10.13
C PHE A 135 9.92 3.85 -9.58
N GLY A 136 9.05 3.34 -10.45
CA GLY A 136 7.91 2.52 -10.03
C GLY A 136 8.35 1.22 -9.37
N ARG A 137 9.38 0.57 -9.92
CA ARG A 137 9.99 -0.63 -9.33
C ARG A 137 10.64 -0.35 -7.98
N ALA A 138 11.37 0.76 -7.85
CA ALA A 138 11.99 1.16 -6.60
C ALA A 138 10.93 1.43 -5.51
N MET A 139 9.86 2.17 -5.84
CA MET A 139 8.76 2.44 -4.91
C MET A 139 7.97 1.18 -4.53
N LEU A 140 7.78 0.24 -5.46
CA LEU A 140 7.18 -1.06 -5.18
C LEU A 140 8.03 -1.87 -4.19
N ALA A 141 9.34 -1.96 -4.42
CA ALA A 141 10.26 -2.65 -3.53
C ALA A 141 10.27 -2.02 -2.13
N LEU A 142 10.36 -0.68 -2.05
CA LEU A 142 10.27 0.04 -0.79
C LEU A 142 8.92 -0.17 -0.10
N GLY A 143 7.81 -0.20 -0.84
CA GLY A 143 6.49 -0.48 -0.30
C GLY A 143 6.38 -1.88 0.31
N ILE A 144 6.93 -2.90 -0.34
CA ILE A 144 6.98 -4.27 0.19
C ILE A 144 7.84 -4.35 1.45
N ILE A 145 9.01 -3.71 1.45
CA ILE A 145 9.84 -3.59 2.66
C ILE A 145 9.05 -2.88 3.76
N ASN A 146 8.32 -1.83 3.42
CA ASN A 146 7.53 -1.07 4.38
C ASN A 146 6.36 -1.88 4.97
N VAL A 147 5.76 -2.80 4.22
CA VAL A 147 4.79 -3.78 4.75
C VAL A 147 5.44 -4.62 5.86
N GLY A 148 6.66 -5.13 5.62
CA GLY A 148 7.43 -5.87 6.63
C GLY A 148 7.75 -5.03 7.87
N LEU A 149 8.18 -3.78 7.66
CA LEU A 149 8.43 -2.83 8.75
C LEU A 149 7.17 -2.50 9.56
N GLY A 150 5.98 -2.53 8.94
CA GLY A 150 4.71 -2.36 9.62
C GLY A 150 4.43 -3.48 10.63
N PHE A 151 4.63 -4.74 10.22
CA PHE A 151 4.53 -5.89 11.13
C PHE A 151 5.57 -5.83 12.26
N HIS A 152 6.78 -5.39 11.94
CA HIS A 152 7.83 -5.19 12.94
C HIS A 152 7.45 -4.12 13.96
N LEU A 153 6.96 -2.96 13.52
CA LEU A 153 6.50 -1.88 14.39
C LEU A 153 5.35 -2.32 15.31
N VAL A 154 4.38 -3.09 14.79
CA VAL A 154 3.30 -3.63 15.62
C VAL A 154 3.85 -4.56 16.69
N ARG A 155 4.84 -5.39 16.38
CA ARG A 155 5.45 -6.29 17.36
C ARG A 155 6.22 -5.56 18.46
N GLU A 156 6.91 -4.47 18.11
CA GLU A 156 7.68 -3.68 19.07
C GLU A 156 6.76 -2.87 20.00
N VAL A 157 5.74 -2.23 19.45
CA VAL A 157 4.89 -1.27 20.20
C VAL A 157 3.65 -1.94 20.81
N TYR A 158 3.12 -2.99 20.16
CA TYR A 158 1.89 -3.69 20.56
C TYR A 158 2.04 -5.22 20.44
N PRO A 159 2.88 -5.86 21.27
CA PRO A 159 3.18 -7.28 21.16
C PRO A 159 1.95 -8.20 21.28
N SER A 160 0.90 -7.78 22.00
CA SER A 160 -0.39 -8.49 22.09
C SER A 160 -1.18 -8.51 20.78
N ASP A 161 -0.93 -7.55 19.89
CA ASP A 161 -1.71 -7.33 18.66
C ASP A 161 -1.02 -7.96 17.44
N ALA A 162 0.21 -8.48 17.58
CA ALA A 162 1.02 -8.98 16.48
C ALA A 162 0.67 -10.45 16.12
N PRO A 163 -0.04 -10.72 15.00
CA PRO A 163 -0.39 -12.07 14.63
C PRO A 163 0.77 -12.70 13.86
N TRP A 164 1.51 -13.61 14.51
CA TRP A 164 2.61 -14.36 13.88
C TRP A 164 2.16 -15.07 12.59
N GLY A 165 0.97 -15.67 12.60
CA GLY A 165 0.40 -16.33 11.44
C GLY A 165 0.17 -15.38 10.25
N ALA A 166 -0.29 -14.15 10.50
CA ALA A 166 -0.49 -13.16 9.44
C ALA A 166 0.84 -12.73 8.82
N THR A 167 1.88 -12.53 9.65
CA THR A 167 3.22 -12.15 9.16
C THR A 167 3.79 -13.23 8.25
N ILE A 168 3.68 -14.51 8.64
CA ILE A 168 4.17 -15.65 7.84
C ILE A 168 3.37 -15.75 6.54
N ALA A 169 2.04 -15.74 6.60
CA ALA A 169 1.17 -15.85 5.43
C ALA A 169 1.46 -14.74 4.40
N VAL A 170 1.58 -13.49 4.86
CA VAL A 170 1.88 -12.34 3.97
C VAL A 170 3.27 -12.46 3.38
N SER A 171 4.26 -12.91 4.16
CA SER A 171 5.63 -13.14 3.67
C SER A 171 5.69 -14.19 2.56
N VAL A 172 4.94 -15.30 2.71
CA VAL A 172 4.82 -16.34 1.68
C VAL A 172 4.18 -15.78 0.40
N VAL A 173 3.09 -15.02 0.53
CA VAL A 173 2.42 -14.40 -0.62
C VAL A 173 3.35 -13.40 -1.33
N ILE A 174 4.05 -12.55 -0.58
CA ILE A 174 5.06 -11.63 -1.13
C ILE A 174 6.14 -12.40 -1.91
N GLY A 175 6.64 -13.51 -1.36
CA GLY A 175 7.63 -14.36 -2.02
C GLY A 175 7.11 -14.92 -3.35
N ILE A 176 5.93 -15.53 -3.35
CA ILE A 176 5.33 -16.12 -4.56
C ILE A 176 5.06 -15.06 -5.62
N VAL A 177 4.45 -13.93 -5.24
CA VAL A 177 4.12 -12.85 -6.20
C VAL A 177 5.40 -12.16 -6.69
N GLY A 178 6.39 -11.95 -5.82
CA GLY A 178 7.68 -11.38 -6.19
C GLY A 178 8.45 -12.25 -7.18
N ILE A 179 8.55 -13.56 -6.92
CA ILE A 179 9.19 -14.52 -7.83
C ILE A 179 8.46 -14.56 -9.17
N SER A 180 7.13 -14.65 -9.17
CA SER A 180 6.36 -14.68 -10.42
C SER A 180 6.52 -13.38 -11.22
N TYR A 181 6.53 -12.22 -10.55
CA TYR A 181 6.80 -10.94 -11.19
C TYR A 181 8.18 -10.91 -11.85
N ILE A 182 9.23 -11.30 -11.12
CA ILE A 182 10.60 -11.33 -11.64
C ILE A 182 10.71 -12.30 -12.83
N LEU A 183 10.11 -13.48 -12.72
CA LEU A 183 10.10 -14.50 -13.77
C LEU A 183 9.45 -13.97 -15.04
N VAL A 184 8.24 -13.42 -14.95
CA VAL A 184 7.53 -12.88 -16.12
C VAL A 184 8.31 -11.73 -16.74
N VAL A 185 8.86 -10.83 -15.93
CA VAL A 185 9.72 -9.75 -16.43
C VAL A 185 10.93 -10.32 -17.15
N ALA A 186 11.67 -11.27 -16.57
CA ALA A 186 12.86 -11.85 -17.18
C ALA A 186 12.56 -12.55 -18.51
N LEU A 187 11.47 -13.32 -18.58
CA LEU A 187 11.08 -14.07 -19.78
C LEU A 187 10.65 -13.17 -20.94
N THR A 188 10.11 -12.00 -20.65
CA THR A 188 9.58 -11.07 -21.66
C THR A 188 10.50 -9.86 -21.90
N VAL A 189 11.72 -9.86 -21.34
CA VAL A 189 12.78 -8.88 -21.64
C VAL A 189 13.41 -9.12 -23.04
N ARG A 190 13.07 -10.23 -23.72
CA ARG A 190 13.67 -10.64 -25.01
C ARG A 190 12.78 -10.53 -26.25
N ALA A 191 11.75 -9.68 -26.28
CA ALA A 191 10.96 -9.42 -27.49
C ALA A 191 10.96 -7.93 -27.84
#